data_AF-V2UPY9-F1
#
_entry.id   AF-V2UPY9-F1
#
_cell.length_a   1.000
_cell.length_b   1.000
_cell.length_c   1.000
_cell.angle_alpha   90.00
_cell.angle_beta   90.00
_cell.angle_gamma   90.00
#
_symmetry.space_group_name_H-M   'P 1'
#
loop_
_entity.id
_entity.type
_entity.pdbx_description
1 polymer ?
#
loop_
_entity_poly.entity_id
_entity_poly.type
_entity_poly.pdbx_seq_one_letter_code
_entity_poly.pdbx_strand_id
1 'polypeptide(L)'
;MSQQQSYSEYFYFTITQDSEQDVQQIIEQYHFDRMCGYEAWNKGQISDDGTHQFQQMCIRFDIDPNLNNTEQIQHWFTYLETSTNILQLPASFHRTLHLVTHDRNTQGAGFHLNIDLLRELSELNARFHLYGYLDQDDGHDYPYAKPIATIEESRPCSEYAYFCIWSKLPAKELQQLFPELTFEVGFDQGLKLETKQQLKHRNSLLKLCSRLNRETVKLNEHISDLLEQLQPYQSTLQQLFFNPQYSLGISATGYVENPHHRLASTSNIQQLFTLGLSLDVDYYFIE
;
A
#
# COMPACT_ATOMS: atom_id res chain seq x y z
N MET A 1 28.64 -18.86 -10.64
CA MET A 1 28.19 -18.75 -9.25
C MET A 1 27.10 -17.69 -9.24
N SER A 2 25.84 -18.08 -9.45
CA SER A 2 24.72 -17.13 -9.29
C SER A 2 24.29 -17.17 -7.84
N GLN A 3 24.32 -16.01 -7.19
CA GLN A 3 23.79 -15.83 -5.86
C GLN A 3 22.27 -15.98 -5.96
N GLN A 4 21.73 -17.04 -5.35
CA GLN A 4 20.32 -17.08 -4.97
C GLN A 4 20.10 -15.95 -3.96
N GLN A 5 19.63 -14.81 -4.45
CA GLN A 5 19.08 -13.78 -3.58
C GLN A 5 17.64 -14.20 -3.24
N SER A 6 17.51 -14.94 -2.14
CA SER A 6 16.22 -15.26 -1.53
C SER A 6 15.63 -13.99 -0.91
N TYR A 7 15.10 -13.08 -1.72
CA TYR A 7 14.33 -11.96 -1.20
C TYR A 7 12.89 -12.43 -0.93
N SER A 8 12.53 -12.53 0.35
CA SER A 8 11.15 -12.78 0.77
C SER A 8 10.25 -11.56 0.50
N GLU A 9 10.80 -10.35 0.53
CA GLU A 9 10.08 -9.11 0.24
C GLU A 9 11.06 -8.06 -0.26
N TYR A 10 10.63 -7.25 -1.23
CA TYR A 10 11.48 -6.21 -1.80
C TYR A 10 10.63 -5.09 -2.42
N PHE A 11 11.18 -3.89 -2.55
CA PHE A 11 10.50 -2.74 -3.14
C PHE A 11 11.18 -2.31 -4.44
N TYR A 12 10.54 -1.49 -5.26
CA TYR A 12 11.21 -0.70 -6.29
C TYR A 12 10.34 0.50 -6.67
N PHE A 13 10.96 1.55 -7.22
CA PHE A 13 10.22 2.74 -7.66
C PHE A 13 10.27 2.85 -9.17
N THR A 14 9.13 3.15 -9.80
CA THR A 14 9.08 3.34 -11.26
C THR A 14 8.52 4.69 -11.64
N ILE A 15 9.04 5.23 -12.74
CA ILE A 15 8.45 6.31 -13.51
C ILE A 15 8.05 5.72 -14.86
N THR A 16 6.75 5.68 -15.14
CA THR A 16 6.22 5.18 -16.42
C THR A 16 5.48 6.24 -17.19
N GLN A 17 5.44 6.08 -18.51
CA GLN A 17 4.65 6.93 -19.39
C GLN A 17 4.21 6.11 -20.61
N ASP A 18 2.97 6.29 -21.03
CA ASP A 18 2.51 5.80 -22.33
C ASP A 18 2.99 6.77 -23.42
N SER A 19 4.26 6.63 -23.81
CA SER A 19 4.93 7.49 -24.79
C SER A 19 5.91 6.65 -25.62
N GLU A 20 6.07 7.03 -26.89
CA GLU A 20 7.12 6.53 -27.77
C GLU A 20 8.40 7.39 -27.67
N GLN A 21 8.43 8.37 -26.76
CA GLN A 21 9.64 9.16 -26.49
C GLN A 21 10.73 8.25 -25.94
N ASP A 22 11.95 8.44 -26.45
CA ASP A 22 13.11 7.68 -26.00
C ASP A 22 13.43 7.96 -24.53
N VAL A 23 13.51 6.90 -23.74
CA VAL A 23 13.73 6.92 -22.30
C VAL A 23 15.06 7.60 -21.95
N GLN A 24 16.08 7.49 -22.80
CA GLN A 24 17.37 8.15 -22.54
C GLN A 24 17.26 9.67 -22.58
N GLN A 25 16.44 10.23 -23.47
CA GLN A 25 16.20 11.67 -23.51
C GLN A 25 15.49 12.16 -22.24
N ILE A 26 14.60 11.34 -21.68
CA ILE A 26 13.89 11.65 -20.43
C ILE A 26 14.87 11.61 -19.25
N ILE A 27 15.71 10.58 -19.19
CA ILE A 27 16.75 10.45 -18.16
C ILE A 27 17.67 11.69 -18.17
N GLU A 28 18.16 12.08 -19.35
CA GLU A 28 19.01 13.26 -19.50
C GLU A 28 18.28 14.56 -19.15
N GLN A 29 17.04 14.72 -19.62
CA GLN A 29 16.23 15.93 -19.39
C GLN A 29 15.97 16.19 -17.91
N TYR A 30 15.68 15.14 -17.14
CA TYR A 30 15.35 15.24 -15.72
C TYR A 30 16.52 14.87 -14.80
N HIS A 31 17.70 14.59 -15.37
CA HIS A 31 18.91 14.19 -14.67
C HIS A 31 18.76 12.97 -13.76
N PHE A 32 18.00 11.97 -14.21
CA PHE A 32 17.82 10.71 -13.47
C PHE A 32 19.09 9.83 -13.49
N ASP A 33 20.02 10.10 -14.40
CA ASP A 33 21.36 9.49 -14.45
C ASP A 33 22.18 9.72 -13.16
N ARG A 34 21.81 10.75 -12.38
CA ARG A 34 22.42 11.07 -11.09
C ARG A 34 21.89 10.21 -9.94
N MET A 35 20.81 9.47 -10.15
CA MET A 35 20.32 8.48 -9.19
C MET A 35 21.11 7.19 -9.39
N CYS A 36 21.65 6.61 -8.31
CA CYS A 36 22.38 5.34 -8.40
C CYS A 36 21.41 4.17 -8.62
N GLY A 37 21.78 3.25 -9.52
CA GLY A 37 21.09 1.97 -9.70
C GLY A 37 19.71 2.10 -10.34
N TYR A 38 19.66 2.32 -11.66
CA TYR A 38 18.42 2.30 -12.42
C TYR A 38 18.51 1.41 -13.65
N GLU A 39 17.37 0.84 -14.02
CA GLU A 39 17.11 0.18 -15.29
C GLU A 39 16.08 0.99 -16.06
N ALA A 40 16.17 0.98 -17.40
CA ALA A 40 15.27 1.75 -18.22
C ALA A 40 15.02 1.06 -19.56
N TRP A 41 13.77 1.15 -20.02
CA TRP A 41 13.37 0.57 -21.29
C TRP A 41 12.31 1.42 -21.99
N ASN A 42 12.35 1.35 -23.32
CA ASN A 42 11.38 2.01 -24.19
C ASN A 42 10.11 1.18 -24.35
N LYS A 43 9.01 1.85 -24.68
CA LYS A 43 7.80 1.16 -25.11
C LYS A 43 8.07 0.33 -26.36
N GLY A 44 7.53 -0.89 -26.40
CA GLY A 44 7.71 -1.84 -27.50
C GLY A 44 9.07 -2.55 -27.52
N GLN A 45 10.02 -2.17 -26.66
CA GLN A 45 11.29 -2.87 -26.50
C GLN A 45 11.04 -4.30 -26.01
N ILE A 46 11.83 -5.24 -26.53
CA ILE A 46 11.84 -6.64 -26.11
C ILE A 46 12.95 -6.81 -25.08
N SER A 47 12.68 -7.55 -24.00
CA SER A 47 13.68 -7.87 -22.98
C SER A 47 14.89 -8.60 -23.56
N ASP A 48 16.05 -8.51 -22.90
CA ASP A 48 17.30 -9.10 -23.40
C ASP A 48 17.24 -10.62 -23.55
N ASP A 49 16.40 -11.29 -22.76
CA ASP A 49 16.12 -12.72 -22.84
C ASP A 49 15.01 -13.09 -23.86
N GLY A 50 14.39 -12.09 -24.49
CA GLY A 50 13.35 -12.26 -25.50
C GLY A 50 11.98 -12.68 -24.98
N THR A 51 11.78 -12.71 -23.67
CA THR A 51 10.58 -13.30 -23.05
C THR A 51 9.40 -12.32 -22.94
N HIS A 52 9.67 -11.01 -22.90
CA HIS A 52 8.65 -9.99 -22.68
C HIS A 52 8.80 -8.79 -23.62
N GLN A 53 7.67 -8.16 -23.96
CA GLN A 53 7.63 -6.87 -24.66
C GLN A 53 7.01 -5.80 -23.76
N PHE A 54 7.76 -4.73 -23.51
CA PHE A 54 7.34 -3.66 -22.61
C PHE A 54 6.21 -2.82 -23.23
N GLN A 55 5.09 -2.69 -22.50
CA GLN A 55 3.90 -2.00 -22.98
C GLN A 55 3.96 -0.47 -22.80
N GLN A 56 4.88 0.01 -21.98
CA GLN A 56 5.09 1.41 -21.66
C GLN A 56 6.60 1.68 -21.51
N MET A 57 6.98 2.95 -21.67
CA MET A 57 8.29 3.41 -21.24
C MET A 57 8.36 3.33 -19.71
N CYS A 58 9.50 2.89 -19.19
CA CYS A 58 9.73 2.81 -17.76
C CYS A 58 11.18 3.15 -17.41
N ILE A 59 11.32 3.86 -16.30
CA ILE A 59 12.57 3.98 -15.55
C ILE A 59 12.30 3.35 -14.20
N ARG A 60 13.04 2.28 -13.87
CA ARG A 60 12.97 1.54 -12.62
C ARG A 60 14.20 1.88 -11.80
N PHE A 61 14.00 2.32 -10.56
CA PHE A 61 15.05 2.50 -9.59
C PHE A 61 15.07 1.28 -8.69
N ASP A 62 16.17 0.54 -8.76
CA ASP A 62 16.33 -0.73 -8.08
C ASP A 62 16.86 -0.57 -6.66
N ILE A 63 16.81 -1.69 -5.97
CA ILE A 63 17.26 -1.85 -4.60
C ILE A 63 18.78 -1.84 -4.54
N ASP A 64 19.33 -1.07 -3.60
CA ASP A 64 20.70 -1.30 -3.15
C ASP A 64 20.72 -2.57 -2.28
N PRO A 65 21.36 -3.66 -2.73
CA PRO A 65 21.39 -4.92 -2.00
C PRO A 65 22.15 -4.84 -0.67
N ASN A 66 22.85 -3.73 -0.41
CA ASN A 66 23.59 -3.49 0.84
C ASN A 66 22.76 -2.79 1.92
N LEU A 67 21.57 -2.28 1.58
CA LEU A 67 20.69 -1.57 2.51
C LEU A 67 19.56 -2.50 2.98
N ASN A 68 19.08 -2.35 4.21
CA ASN A 68 17.85 -3.01 4.66
C ASN A 68 16.59 -2.28 4.13
N ASN A 69 15.41 -2.89 4.20
CA ASN A 69 14.18 -2.32 3.63
C ASN A 69 13.87 -0.89 4.13
N THR A 70 14.07 -0.61 5.41
CA THR A 70 13.85 0.74 5.97
C THR A 70 14.88 1.74 5.43
N GLU A 71 16.14 1.34 5.37
CA GLU A 71 17.22 2.16 4.80
C GLU A 71 17.01 2.40 3.30
N GLN A 72 16.57 1.40 2.54
CA GLN A 72 16.26 1.53 1.11
C GLN A 72 15.13 2.51 0.87
N ILE A 73 14.04 2.39 1.63
CA ILE A 73 12.89 3.29 1.57
C ILE A 73 13.34 4.72 1.89
N GLN A 74 14.07 4.91 3.00
CA GLN A 74 14.60 6.23 3.37
C GLN A 74 15.58 6.76 2.33
N HIS A 75 16.42 5.89 1.76
CA HIS A 75 17.38 6.25 0.74
C HIS A 75 16.66 6.72 -0.51
N TRP A 76 15.72 5.95 -1.08
CA TRP A 76 14.93 6.43 -2.22
C TRP A 76 14.19 7.71 -1.89
N PHE A 77 13.49 7.82 -0.75
CA PHE A 77 12.78 9.07 -0.45
C PHE A 77 13.74 10.26 -0.29
N THR A 78 14.92 10.07 0.30
CA THR A 78 15.95 11.12 0.35
C THR A 78 16.46 11.48 -1.04
N TYR A 79 16.70 10.51 -1.93
CA TYR A 79 17.13 10.77 -3.30
C TYR A 79 16.03 11.41 -4.15
N LEU A 80 14.77 11.03 -3.94
CA LEU A 80 13.61 11.60 -4.62
C LEU A 80 13.30 13.01 -4.12
N GLU A 81 13.41 13.27 -2.82
CA GLU A 81 13.26 14.59 -2.18
C GLU A 81 14.36 15.55 -2.65
N THR A 82 15.62 15.08 -2.69
CA THR A 82 16.75 15.90 -3.15
C THR A 82 16.77 16.08 -4.68
N SER A 83 16.16 15.17 -5.43
CA SER A 83 15.94 15.31 -6.87
C SER A 83 14.65 16.06 -7.16
N THR A 84 14.69 17.40 -7.00
CA THR A 84 13.54 18.29 -7.30
C THR A 84 12.96 18.11 -8.71
N ASN A 85 13.71 17.52 -9.63
CA ASN A 85 13.28 17.24 -11.00
C ASN A 85 12.16 16.19 -11.05
N ILE A 86 12.09 15.25 -10.09
CA ILE A 86 10.98 14.28 -10.08
C ILE A 86 9.65 14.95 -9.75
N LEU A 87 9.67 15.97 -8.89
CA LEU A 87 8.49 16.79 -8.57
C LEU A 87 8.07 17.66 -9.77
N GLN A 88 8.98 17.91 -10.71
CA GLN A 88 8.70 18.68 -11.93
C GLN A 88 8.12 17.84 -13.07
N LEU A 89 8.10 16.49 -12.97
CA LEU A 89 7.54 15.70 -14.07
C LEU A 89 6.04 16.02 -14.26
N PRO A 90 5.59 16.18 -15.52
CA PRO A 90 4.18 16.35 -15.83
C PRO A 90 3.29 15.23 -15.28
N ALA A 91 2.00 15.51 -15.14
CA ALA A 91 1.00 14.52 -14.70
C ALA A 91 0.86 13.32 -15.65
N SER A 92 1.37 13.40 -16.88
CA SER A 92 1.44 12.28 -17.82
C SER A 92 2.43 11.19 -17.36
N PHE A 93 3.37 11.50 -16.48
CA PHE A 93 4.28 10.54 -15.88
C PHE A 93 3.64 9.92 -14.63
N HIS A 94 3.55 8.60 -14.63
CA HIS A 94 3.07 7.85 -13.49
C HIS A 94 4.23 7.42 -12.62
N ARG A 95 4.19 7.86 -11.36
CA ARG A 95 5.15 7.51 -10.32
C ARG A 95 4.51 6.43 -9.47
N THR A 96 5.21 5.33 -9.24
CA THR A 96 4.68 4.21 -8.48
C THR A 96 5.77 3.59 -7.62
N LEU A 97 5.49 3.48 -6.32
CA LEU A 97 6.25 2.61 -5.44
C LEU A 97 5.61 1.22 -5.49
N HIS A 98 6.42 0.20 -5.74
CA HIS A 98 6.00 -1.18 -5.80
C HIS A 98 6.59 -1.94 -4.61
N LEU A 99 5.77 -2.77 -3.99
CA LEU A 99 6.16 -3.78 -3.01
C LEU A 99 5.88 -5.14 -3.63
N VAL A 100 6.88 -6.01 -3.64
CA VAL A 100 6.76 -7.41 -4.02
C VAL A 100 7.01 -8.26 -2.79
N THR A 101 6.06 -9.15 -2.49
CA THR A 101 6.14 -10.09 -1.37
C THR A 101 6.04 -11.52 -1.90
N HIS A 102 7.02 -12.35 -1.53
CA HIS A 102 7.04 -13.79 -1.74
C HIS A 102 6.91 -14.48 -0.38
N ASP A 103 5.77 -15.11 -0.12
CA ASP A 103 5.59 -15.88 1.11
C ASP A 103 5.38 -17.38 0.82
N ARG A 104 5.78 -18.21 1.80
CA ARG A 104 5.57 -19.66 1.81
C ARG A 104 4.31 -20.05 2.59
N ASN A 105 3.74 -19.14 3.37
CA ASN A 105 2.56 -19.38 4.19
C ASN A 105 1.35 -18.63 3.65
N THR A 106 0.15 -19.05 4.06
CA THR A 106 -1.10 -18.41 3.69
C THR A 106 -1.29 -17.01 4.28
N GLN A 107 -0.39 -16.53 5.13
CA GLN A 107 -0.36 -15.18 5.69
C GLN A 107 0.98 -14.56 5.31
N GLY A 108 1.00 -13.52 4.46
CA GLY A 108 2.29 -13.09 3.92
C GLY A 108 2.39 -11.92 2.96
N ALA A 109 1.27 -11.30 2.57
CA ALA A 109 1.28 -10.18 1.62
C ALA A 109 0.71 -8.89 2.23
N GLY A 110 0.85 -8.73 3.54
CA GLY A 110 0.42 -7.52 4.22
C GLY A 110 1.38 -6.35 4.01
N PHE A 111 0.90 -5.13 4.21
CA PHE A 111 1.76 -3.93 4.21
C PHE A 111 1.20 -2.86 5.13
N HIS A 112 2.10 -2.01 5.62
CA HIS A 112 1.73 -0.85 6.44
C HIS A 112 2.26 0.44 5.82
N LEU A 113 1.35 1.33 5.41
CA LEU A 113 1.68 2.71 5.04
C LEU A 113 1.45 3.61 6.25
N ASN A 114 2.52 3.94 6.93
CA ASN A 114 2.50 4.93 8.00
C ASN A 114 2.35 6.36 7.43
N ILE A 115 2.13 7.33 8.32
CA ILE A 115 1.87 8.72 7.93
C ILE A 115 3.06 9.37 7.23
N ASP A 116 4.28 9.07 7.65
CA ASP A 116 5.48 9.63 7.00
C ASP A 116 5.59 9.13 5.56
N LEU A 117 5.41 7.83 5.32
CA LEU A 117 5.39 7.26 3.98
C LEU A 117 4.24 7.81 3.13
N LEU A 118 3.05 7.97 3.72
CA LEU A 118 1.91 8.58 3.03
C LEU A 118 2.17 10.05 2.67
N ARG A 119 2.89 10.81 3.51
CA ARG A 119 3.34 12.17 3.20
C ARG A 119 4.23 12.15 1.95
N GLU A 120 5.30 11.35 1.97
CA GLU A 120 6.26 11.30 0.85
C GLU A 120 5.56 10.88 -0.45
N LEU A 121 4.74 9.84 -0.42
CA LEU A 121 3.98 9.39 -1.60
C LEU A 121 2.97 10.44 -2.07
N SER A 122 2.34 11.18 -1.14
CA SER A 122 1.40 12.26 -1.48
C SER A 122 2.11 13.43 -2.15
N GLU A 123 3.28 13.83 -1.66
CA GLU A 123 4.07 14.94 -2.22
C GLU A 123 4.59 14.60 -3.61
N LEU A 124 5.01 13.34 -3.80
CA LEU A 124 5.43 12.82 -5.09
C LEU A 124 4.28 12.57 -6.07
N ASN A 125 3.02 12.67 -5.64
CA ASN A 125 1.84 12.24 -6.39
C ASN A 125 2.02 10.80 -6.94
N ALA A 126 2.52 9.92 -6.07
CA ALA A 126 2.87 8.55 -6.40
C ALA A 126 1.73 7.57 -6.04
N ARG A 127 1.62 6.50 -6.82
CA ARG A 127 0.78 5.33 -6.53
C ARG A 127 1.56 4.35 -5.67
N PHE A 128 0.84 3.47 -5.00
CA PHE A 128 1.43 2.31 -4.33
C PHE A 128 0.84 1.03 -4.91
N HIS A 129 1.70 0.10 -5.32
CA HIS A 129 1.30 -1.22 -5.83
C HIS A 129 1.90 -2.31 -4.93
N LEU A 130 1.09 -3.31 -4.61
CA LEU A 130 1.49 -4.54 -3.96
C LEU A 130 1.33 -5.70 -4.94
N TYR A 131 2.37 -6.51 -5.09
CA TYR A 131 2.34 -7.78 -5.77
C TYR A 131 2.65 -8.88 -4.76
N GLY A 132 1.71 -9.80 -4.58
CA GLY A 132 1.86 -10.92 -3.66
C GLY A 132 1.86 -12.25 -4.40
N TYR A 133 2.89 -13.04 -4.14
CA TYR A 133 3.11 -14.36 -4.72
C TYR A 133 3.26 -15.40 -3.62
N LEU A 134 2.58 -16.53 -3.79
CA LEU A 134 2.75 -17.74 -3.00
C LEU A 134 3.63 -18.68 -3.81
N ASP A 135 4.96 -18.49 -3.76
CA ASP A 135 5.87 -19.22 -4.66
C ASP A 135 7.14 -19.77 -4.00
N GLN A 136 7.59 -20.89 -4.58
CA GLN A 136 9.02 -21.10 -4.89
C GLN A 136 9.34 -20.28 -6.14
N ASP A 137 9.97 -19.11 -5.95
CA ASP A 137 10.73 -18.29 -6.90
C ASP A 137 10.60 -18.67 -8.40
N ASP A 138 9.65 -18.06 -9.11
CA ASP A 138 9.29 -18.39 -10.50
C ASP A 138 9.74 -17.35 -11.56
N GLY A 139 10.52 -16.34 -11.15
CA GLY A 139 11.13 -15.37 -12.07
C GLY A 139 10.22 -14.20 -12.48
N HIS A 140 9.21 -13.87 -11.67
CA HIS A 140 8.32 -12.71 -11.88
C HIS A 140 8.84 -11.37 -11.34
N ASP A 141 10.13 -11.08 -11.52
CA ASP A 141 10.76 -9.80 -11.17
C ASP A 141 10.33 -8.61 -12.06
N TYR A 142 9.33 -8.79 -12.94
CA TYR A 142 8.87 -7.77 -13.88
C TYR A 142 7.38 -7.48 -13.71
N PRO A 143 6.98 -6.21 -13.52
CA PRO A 143 5.57 -5.85 -13.56
C PRO A 143 4.96 -6.24 -14.93
N TYR A 144 3.71 -6.71 -14.93
CA TYR A 144 2.92 -7.13 -16.10
C TYR A 144 3.12 -8.57 -16.65
N ALA A 145 3.87 -9.44 -15.96
CA ALA A 145 3.90 -10.87 -16.27
C ALA A 145 2.63 -11.60 -15.74
N LYS A 146 2.17 -12.64 -16.45
CA LYS A 146 0.98 -13.44 -16.09
C LYS A 146 1.37 -14.88 -15.72
N PRO A 147 1.08 -15.34 -14.49
CA PRO A 147 1.19 -16.76 -14.14
C PRO A 147 -0.06 -17.59 -14.53
N ILE A 148 0.14 -18.91 -14.52
CA ILE A 148 -0.83 -19.93 -14.97
C ILE A 148 -1.60 -20.48 -13.77
N ALA A 149 -2.93 -20.53 -13.87
CA ALA A 149 -3.83 -20.90 -12.78
C ALA A 149 -3.75 -22.38 -12.39
N THR A 150 -3.64 -22.65 -11.09
CA THR A 150 -4.01 -23.93 -10.45
C THR A 150 -5.38 -23.80 -9.80
N ILE A 151 -6.23 -24.80 -10.01
CA ILE A 151 -7.61 -24.86 -9.49
C ILE A 151 -7.60 -25.84 -8.31
N GLU A 152 -7.70 -25.32 -7.09
CA GLU A 152 -8.20 -26.06 -5.92
C GLU A 152 -9.36 -25.28 -5.29
N GLU A 153 -10.22 -25.97 -4.54
CA GLU A 153 -11.53 -25.48 -4.09
C GLU A 153 -11.40 -24.27 -3.14
N SER A 154 -11.49 -23.09 -3.73
CA SER A 154 -11.23 -21.80 -3.10
C SER A 154 -12.24 -21.44 -2.01
N ARG A 155 -11.76 -20.91 -0.88
CA ARG A 155 -12.56 -19.93 -0.12
C ARG A 155 -12.95 -18.78 -1.06
N PRO A 156 -14.16 -18.21 -0.97
CA PRO A 156 -14.49 -17.05 -1.78
C PRO A 156 -13.51 -15.91 -1.49
N CYS A 157 -12.94 -15.33 -2.54
CA CYS A 157 -12.15 -14.11 -2.43
C CYS A 157 -12.98 -13.08 -1.67
N SER A 158 -12.40 -12.49 -0.63
CA SER A 158 -13.08 -11.47 0.14
C SER A 158 -12.08 -10.45 0.62
N GLU A 159 -12.42 -9.18 0.45
CA GLU A 159 -11.61 -8.06 0.92
C GLU A 159 -12.50 -7.12 1.71
N TYR A 160 -11.92 -6.48 2.71
CA TYR A 160 -12.67 -5.57 3.55
C TYR A 160 -11.74 -4.62 4.27
N ALA A 161 -12.15 -3.36 4.36
CA ALA A 161 -11.48 -2.34 5.15
C ALA A 161 -12.42 -1.78 6.22
N TYR A 162 -11.81 -1.33 7.32
CA TYR A 162 -12.49 -0.58 8.36
C TYR A 162 -11.57 0.51 8.92
N PHE A 163 -12.16 1.64 9.25
CA PHE A 163 -11.50 2.66 10.05
C PHE A 163 -11.57 2.28 11.53
N CYS A 164 -10.49 2.53 12.25
CA CYS A 164 -10.34 2.15 13.64
C CYS A 164 -9.80 3.30 14.48
N ILE A 165 -10.40 3.46 15.67
CA ILE A 165 -9.95 4.40 16.69
C ILE A 165 -9.64 3.61 17.96
N TRP A 166 -8.39 3.70 18.41
CA TRP A 166 -7.99 3.25 19.74
C TRP A 166 -7.79 4.44 20.64
N SER A 167 -8.37 4.40 21.84
CA SER A 167 -8.17 5.46 22.85
C SER A 167 -8.37 4.95 24.26
N LYS A 168 -7.84 5.68 25.24
CA LYS A 168 -8.13 5.42 26.66
C LYS A 168 -9.50 5.96 27.10
N LEU A 169 -10.24 6.62 26.21
CA LEU A 169 -11.58 7.12 26.48
C LEU A 169 -12.64 6.03 26.25
N PRO A 170 -13.76 6.06 26.99
CA PRO A 170 -14.89 5.16 26.76
C PRO A 170 -15.47 5.29 25.34
N ALA A 171 -15.98 4.18 24.80
CA ALA A 171 -16.56 4.07 23.46
C ALA A 171 -17.65 5.11 23.22
N LYS A 172 -18.48 5.41 24.24
CA LYS A 172 -19.54 6.42 24.15
C LYS A 172 -19.00 7.83 23.89
N GLU A 173 -17.88 8.20 24.51
CA GLU A 173 -17.25 9.50 24.28
C GLU A 173 -16.63 9.56 22.88
N LEU A 174 -16.03 8.46 22.43
CA LEU A 174 -15.48 8.35 21.08
C LEU A 174 -16.56 8.47 20.01
N GLN A 175 -17.73 7.86 20.21
CA GLN A 175 -18.86 7.96 19.28
C GLN A 175 -19.39 9.39 19.15
N GLN A 176 -19.30 10.21 20.21
CA GLN A 176 -19.75 11.62 20.17
C GLN A 176 -18.88 12.49 19.25
N LEU A 177 -17.65 12.05 18.94
CA LEU A 177 -16.77 12.74 17.99
C LEU A 177 -17.27 12.61 16.54
N PHE A 178 -18.15 11.64 16.28
CA PHE A 178 -18.63 11.26 14.95
C PHE A 178 -20.15 10.99 14.95
N PRO A 179 -20.99 12.01 15.22
CA PRO A 179 -22.42 11.84 15.51
C PRO A 179 -23.25 11.14 14.41
N GLU A 180 -22.85 11.21 13.14
CA GLU A 180 -23.60 10.60 12.03
C GLU A 180 -23.06 9.24 11.60
N LEU A 181 -21.95 8.78 12.19
CA LEU A 181 -21.32 7.51 11.87
C LEU A 181 -21.70 6.44 12.89
N THR A 182 -21.97 5.23 12.40
CA THR A 182 -22.31 4.08 13.24
C THR A 182 -21.09 3.19 13.41
N PHE A 183 -20.55 3.13 14.62
CA PHE A 183 -19.39 2.32 14.95
C PHE A 183 -19.77 1.01 15.63
N GLU A 184 -19.10 -0.07 15.23
CA GLU A 184 -19.00 -1.28 16.03
C GLU A 184 -18.02 -1.04 17.20
N VAL A 185 -18.42 -1.41 18.41
CA VAL A 185 -17.55 -1.37 19.58
C VAL A 185 -16.83 -2.71 19.68
N GLY A 186 -15.55 -2.74 19.31
CA GLY A 186 -14.73 -3.96 19.42
C GLY A 186 -14.43 -4.29 20.88
N PHE A 187 -13.91 -3.31 21.62
CA PHE A 187 -13.67 -3.40 23.06
C PHE A 187 -13.92 -2.03 23.70
N ASP A 188 -14.31 -2.01 24.98
CA ASP A 188 -14.54 -0.76 25.71
C ASP A 188 -13.85 -0.75 27.08
N GLN A 189 -13.15 0.35 27.35
CA GLN A 189 -12.56 0.65 28.63
C GLN A 189 -13.67 0.82 29.68
N GLY A 190 -13.83 -0.19 30.54
CA GLY A 190 -14.78 -0.15 31.65
C GLY A 190 -15.97 -1.10 31.52
N LEU A 191 -16.12 -1.84 30.42
CA LEU A 191 -17.14 -2.89 30.29
C LEU A 191 -16.66 -4.18 30.95
N LYS A 192 -17.26 -4.53 32.10
CA LYS A 192 -17.26 -5.91 32.61
C LYS A 192 -18.19 -6.73 31.71
N LEU A 193 -17.67 -7.29 30.63
CA LEU A 193 -18.38 -8.33 29.89
C LEU A 193 -18.40 -9.60 30.76
N GLU A 194 -19.58 -9.98 31.25
CA GLU A 194 -19.79 -11.06 32.24
C GLU A 194 -19.54 -12.48 31.72
N THR A 195 -19.03 -12.67 30.51
CA THR A 195 -18.86 -14.01 29.94
C THR A 195 -17.51 -14.20 29.25
N LYS A 196 -16.72 -15.05 29.91
CA LYS A 196 -15.55 -15.84 29.47
C LYS A 196 -14.33 -15.05 28.94
N GLN A 197 -13.26 -15.15 29.74
CA GLN A 197 -11.89 -14.64 29.54
C GLN A 197 -11.77 -13.11 29.58
N GLN A 198 -11.48 -12.61 30.78
CA GLN A 198 -11.21 -11.21 31.08
C GLN A 198 -9.91 -10.74 30.39
N LEU A 199 -9.98 -10.34 29.13
CA LEU A 199 -8.99 -9.44 28.57
C LEU A 199 -9.34 -8.03 29.05
N LYS A 200 -8.63 -7.55 30.09
CA LYS A 200 -8.69 -6.14 30.48
C LYS A 200 -8.01 -5.31 29.39
N HIS A 201 -8.77 -4.93 28.38
CA HIS A 201 -8.30 -3.99 27.38
C HIS A 201 -8.15 -2.61 28.03
N ARG A 202 -6.93 -2.05 27.96
CA ARG A 202 -6.62 -0.73 28.56
C ARG A 202 -7.20 0.43 27.75
N ASN A 203 -7.63 0.16 26.52
CA ASN A 203 -8.13 1.12 25.54
C ASN A 203 -9.46 0.61 24.98
N SER A 204 -10.35 1.52 24.61
CA SER A 204 -11.51 1.25 23.76
C SER A 204 -11.10 1.19 22.29
N LEU A 205 -11.80 0.37 21.51
CA LEU A 205 -11.66 0.24 20.06
C LEU A 205 -13.03 0.43 19.41
N LEU A 206 -13.15 1.48 18.59
CA LEU A 206 -14.27 1.63 17.67
C LEU A 206 -13.86 1.24 16.26
N LYS A 207 -14.76 0.57 15.54
CA LYS A 207 -14.58 0.21 14.13
C LYS A 207 -15.72 0.78 13.29
N LEU A 208 -15.40 1.51 12.23
CA LEU A 208 -16.32 1.90 11.18
C LEU A 208 -16.05 1.04 9.95
N CYS A 209 -17.04 0.28 9.54
CA CYS A 209 -16.95 -0.63 8.41
C CYS A 209 -17.12 0.10 7.08
N SER A 210 -16.41 -0.33 6.04
CA SER A 210 -16.85 -0.03 4.69
C SER A 210 -18.26 -0.61 4.46
N ARG A 211 -19.10 0.14 3.73
CA ARG A 211 -20.49 -0.22 3.40
C ARG A 211 -20.59 -1.20 2.23
N LEU A 212 -19.47 -1.49 1.57
CA LEU A 212 -19.44 -2.28 0.34
C LEU A 212 -19.42 -3.79 0.63
N ASN A 213 -19.82 -4.58 -0.36
CA ASN A 213 -19.84 -6.04 -0.26
C ASN A 213 -18.42 -6.61 -0.35
N ARG A 214 -18.03 -7.35 0.68
CA ARG A 214 -16.68 -7.91 0.86
C ARG A 214 -16.29 -8.94 -0.21
N GLU A 215 -17.24 -9.62 -0.82
CA GLU A 215 -17.00 -10.71 -1.77
C GLU A 215 -16.85 -10.21 -3.21
N THR A 216 -17.34 -9.00 -3.50
CA THR A 216 -17.43 -8.49 -4.89
C THR A 216 -16.57 -7.26 -5.15
N VAL A 217 -16.09 -6.60 -4.11
CA VAL A 217 -15.41 -5.32 -4.19
C VAL A 217 -13.96 -5.47 -3.73
N LYS A 218 -13.02 -4.82 -4.44
CA LYS A 218 -11.58 -4.87 -4.11
C LYS A 218 -11.23 -3.84 -3.03
N LEU A 219 -10.10 -4.05 -2.35
CA LEU A 219 -9.65 -3.18 -1.25
C LEU A 219 -9.68 -1.68 -1.58
N ASN A 220 -9.18 -1.27 -2.76
CA ASN A 220 -9.07 0.14 -3.09
C ASN A 220 -10.42 0.87 -3.06
N GLU A 221 -11.51 0.17 -3.41
CA GLU A 221 -12.87 0.71 -3.35
C GLU A 221 -13.41 0.77 -1.91
N HIS A 222 -13.10 -0.24 -1.08
CA HIS A 222 -13.41 -0.20 0.35
C HIS A 222 -12.71 0.96 1.06
N ILE A 223 -11.44 1.23 0.72
CA ILE A 223 -10.70 2.39 1.23
C ILE A 223 -11.37 3.68 0.78
N SER A 224 -11.71 3.82 -0.51
CA SER A 224 -12.40 5.02 -1.03
C SER A 224 -13.72 5.29 -0.31
N ASP A 225 -14.54 4.24 -0.08
CA ASP A 225 -15.82 4.37 0.62
C ASP A 225 -15.65 4.80 2.09
N LEU A 226 -14.59 4.33 2.78
CA LEU A 226 -14.27 4.81 4.12
C LEU A 226 -13.81 6.26 4.13
N LEU A 227 -12.93 6.63 3.20
CA LEU A 227 -12.44 8.00 3.07
C LEU A 227 -13.59 8.97 2.79
N GLU A 228 -14.55 8.58 1.95
CA GLU A 228 -15.77 9.35 1.68
C GLU A 228 -16.61 9.53 2.95
N GLN A 229 -16.83 8.46 3.73
CA GLN A 229 -17.56 8.52 4.99
C GLN A 229 -16.87 9.43 6.04
N LEU A 230 -15.54 9.46 6.04
CA LEU A 230 -14.74 10.20 7.01
C LEU A 230 -14.46 11.65 6.59
N GLN A 231 -14.60 11.98 5.31
CA GLN A 231 -14.30 13.32 4.77
C GLN A 231 -15.00 14.45 5.54
N PRO A 232 -16.29 14.37 5.92
CA PRO A 232 -16.96 15.43 6.68
C PRO A 232 -16.33 15.69 8.06
N TYR A 233 -15.55 14.73 8.59
CA TYR A 233 -14.92 14.77 9.90
C TYR A 233 -13.43 15.12 9.84
N GLN A 234 -12.93 15.63 8.71
CA GLN A 234 -11.53 15.99 8.53
C GLN A 234 -10.96 16.82 9.69
N SER A 235 -11.64 17.89 10.10
CA SER A 235 -11.17 18.75 11.19
C SER A 235 -11.05 18.00 12.53
N THR A 236 -12.01 17.11 12.82
CA THR A 236 -11.96 16.27 14.01
C THR A 236 -10.79 15.30 13.94
N LEU A 237 -10.63 14.59 12.82
CA LEU A 237 -9.54 13.63 12.61
C LEU A 237 -8.17 14.29 12.74
N GLN A 238 -7.98 15.49 12.17
CA GLN A 238 -6.74 16.25 12.30
C GLN A 238 -6.46 16.66 13.75
N GLN A 239 -7.46 17.06 14.53
CA GLN A 239 -7.28 17.37 15.95
C GLN A 239 -6.89 16.11 16.76
N LEU A 240 -7.49 14.97 16.44
CA LEU A 240 -7.20 13.71 17.10
C LEU A 240 -5.80 13.18 16.74
N PHE A 241 -5.34 13.39 15.51
CA PHE A 241 -4.03 12.97 15.03
C PHE A 241 -2.88 13.52 15.88
N PHE A 242 -2.95 14.79 16.28
CA PHE A 242 -1.93 15.41 17.15
C PHE A 242 -2.07 15.05 18.63
N ASN A 243 -3.10 14.29 19.00
CA ASN A 243 -3.36 13.94 20.39
C ASN A 243 -2.89 12.49 20.68
N PRO A 244 -1.85 12.31 21.51
CA PRO A 244 -1.26 10.99 21.78
C PRO A 244 -2.18 10.03 22.55
N GLN A 245 -3.35 10.48 22.99
CA GLN A 245 -4.37 9.61 23.59
C GLN A 245 -5.12 8.77 22.55
N TYR A 246 -5.00 9.11 21.26
CA TYR A 246 -5.66 8.42 20.16
C TYR A 246 -4.64 7.76 19.24
N SER A 247 -5.03 6.61 18.71
CA SER A 247 -4.41 6.00 17.53
C SER A 247 -5.51 5.80 16.51
N LEU A 248 -5.25 6.21 15.27
CA LEU A 248 -6.23 6.22 14.18
C LEU A 248 -5.61 5.57 12.96
N GLY A 249 -6.41 4.82 12.22
CA GLY A 249 -5.97 4.24 10.95
C GLY A 249 -7.10 3.58 10.20
N ILE A 250 -6.83 3.18 8.97
CA ILE A 250 -7.61 2.21 8.24
C ILE A 250 -6.88 0.88 8.34
N SER A 251 -7.56 -0.13 8.85
CA SER A 251 -7.11 -1.51 8.80
C SER A 251 -7.89 -2.23 7.71
N ALA A 252 -7.22 -3.09 6.96
CA ALA A 252 -7.84 -3.89 5.93
C ALA A 252 -7.35 -5.33 5.98
N THR A 253 -8.20 -6.23 5.53
CA THR A 253 -7.84 -7.63 5.41
C THR A 253 -8.61 -8.30 4.29
N GLY A 254 -8.06 -9.38 3.76
CA GLY A 254 -8.77 -10.18 2.79
C GLY A 254 -8.15 -11.54 2.53
N TYR A 255 -8.98 -12.45 2.03
CA TYR A 255 -8.57 -13.68 1.38
C TYR A 255 -8.49 -13.41 -0.13
N VAL A 256 -7.31 -13.62 -0.72
CA VAL A 256 -7.00 -13.28 -2.10
C VAL A 256 -6.41 -14.46 -2.86
N GLU A 257 -6.61 -14.46 -4.17
CA GLU A 257 -6.02 -15.44 -5.08
C GLU A 257 -4.49 -15.34 -5.15
N ASN A 258 -3.83 -16.42 -5.56
CA ASN A 258 -2.41 -16.41 -5.91
C ASN A 258 -2.22 -16.41 -7.45
N PRO A 259 -1.40 -15.50 -8.00
CA PRO A 259 -0.87 -14.29 -7.36
C PRO A 259 -1.97 -13.25 -7.18
N HIS A 260 -1.67 -12.18 -6.45
CA HIS A 260 -2.53 -11.01 -6.44
C HIS A 260 -1.76 -9.71 -6.67
N HIS A 261 -2.46 -8.75 -7.28
CA HIS A 261 -2.01 -7.38 -7.42
C HIS A 261 -3.04 -6.44 -6.80
N ARG A 262 -2.59 -5.53 -5.94
CA ARG A 262 -3.42 -4.52 -5.27
C ARG A 262 -2.77 -3.15 -5.39
N LEU A 263 -3.59 -2.11 -5.38
CA LEU A 263 -3.11 -0.75 -5.53
C LEU A 263 -3.79 0.18 -4.55
N ALA A 264 -3.05 1.19 -4.09
CA ALA A 264 -3.60 2.41 -3.53
C ALA A 264 -3.38 3.54 -4.56
N SER A 265 -4.48 4.15 -4.99
CA SER A 265 -4.44 5.25 -5.95
C SER A 265 -3.81 6.51 -5.33
N THR A 266 -3.31 7.43 -6.17
CA THR A 266 -2.81 8.74 -5.72
C THR A 266 -3.85 9.50 -4.90
N SER A 267 -5.12 9.48 -5.34
CA SER A 267 -6.24 10.10 -4.62
C SER A 267 -6.40 9.51 -3.22
N ASN A 268 -6.34 8.19 -3.09
CA ASN A 268 -6.50 7.53 -1.79
C ASN A 268 -5.33 7.84 -0.87
N ILE A 269 -4.09 7.84 -1.39
CA ILE A 269 -2.89 8.21 -0.64
C ILE A 269 -2.99 9.66 -0.14
N GLN A 270 -3.36 10.61 -1.01
CA GLN A 270 -3.53 12.01 -0.65
C GLN A 270 -4.61 12.23 0.41
N GLN A 271 -5.74 11.53 0.28
CA GLN A 271 -6.84 11.61 1.26
C GLN A 271 -6.46 10.99 2.60
N LEU A 272 -5.81 9.81 2.62
CA LEU A 272 -5.27 9.20 3.83
C LEU A 272 -4.34 10.17 4.57
N PHE A 273 -3.39 10.78 3.85
CA PHE A 273 -2.48 11.77 4.42
C PHE A 273 -3.22 13.01 4.93
N THR A 274 -4.13 13.57 4.14
CA THR A 274 -4.93 14.77 4.50
C THR A 274 -5.76 14.57 5.77
N LEU A 275 -6.28 13.36 5.96
CA LEU A 275 -7.07 12.96 7.13
C LEU A 275 -6.21 12.49 8.32
N GLY A 276 -4.89 12.35 8.14
CA GLY A 276 -3.98 11.88 9.19
C GLY A 276 -4.20 10.40 9.55
N LEU A 277 -4.48 9.55 8.56
CA LEU A 277 -4.79 8.14 8.74
C LEU A 277 -3.72 7.24 8.12
N SER A 278 -3.14 6.31 8.89
CA SER A 278 -2.30 5.24 8.36
C SER A 278 -3.15 4.17 7.68
N LEU A 279 -2.54 3.36 6.81
CA LEU A 279 -3.17 2.18 6.20
C LEU A 279 -2.40 0.93 6.60
N ASP A 280 -3.08 -0.03 7.20
CA ASP A 280 -2.53 -1.31 7.63
C ASP A 280 -3.31 -2.45 6.96
N VAL A 281 -2.65 -3.31 6.20
CA VAL A 281 -3.32 -4.32 5.37
C VAL A 281 -2.73 -5.68 5.65
N ASP A 282 -3.59 -6.66 5.93
CA ASP A 282 -3.22 -8.06 6.12
C ASP A 282 -3.93 -8.95 5.11
N TYR A 283 -3.18 -9.50 4.15
CA TYR A 283 -3.71 -10.43 3.17
C TYR A 283 -3.37 -11.89 3.48
N TYR A 284 -4.34 -12.74 3.16
CA TYR A 284 -4.24 -14.18 3.25
C TYR A 284 -4.46 -14.81 1.88
N PHE A 285 -3.60 -15.74 1.48
CA PHE A 285 -3.84 -16.51 0.27
C PHE A 285 -4.97 -17.51 0.49
N ILE A 286 -5.83 -17.63 -0.51
CA ILE A 286 -6.83 -18.69 -0.57
C ILE A 286 -6.10 -20.00 -0.95
N GLU A 287 -6.30 -21.05 -0.14
CA GLU A 287 -5.95 -22.43 -0.50
C GLU A 287 -6.89 -22.96 -1.58
#